data_AF-A0A3D5H8S1-F1
#
_entry.id   AF-A0A3D5H8S1-F1
#
_cell.length_a   1.000
_cell.length_b   1.000
_cell.length_c   1.000
_cell.angle_alpha   90.00
_cell.angle_beta   90.00
_cell.angle_gamma   90.00
#
_symmetry.space_group_name_H-M   'P 1'
#
loop_
_entity.id
_entity.type
_entity.pdbx_description
1 polymer ?
#
loop_
_entity_poly.entity_id
_entity_poly.type
_entity_poly.pdbx_seq_one_letter_code
_entity_poly.pdbx_strand_id
1 'polypeptide(L)'
;MPNLHPIAIHVPIVLLTVGLLLDTLGVLLKKDHYEWFGSLSQAAGTVGLAIGVLTGLLAKSGVTVSAEGKSFLEIHEQIAFVVIALASSLLLWRISNRMLLPRKYRAMYLLVSLLLVGLMWTGAWYGGELVFRFGVGVQTQLH
;
A
#
# COMPACT_ATOMS: atom_id res chain seq x y z
N MET A 1 -23.83 -2.28 -2.67
CA MET A 1 -22.92 -1.74 -3.70
C MET A 1 -21.72 -2.69 -3.79
N PRO A 2 -21.07 -2.87 -4.96
CA PRO A 2 -19.83 -3.64 -5.01
C PRO A 2 -18.84 -3.04 -4.00
N ASN A 3 -18.11 -3.87 -3.25
CA ASN A 3 -17.02 -3.36 -2.43
C ASN A 3 -15.96 -2.78 -3.36
N LEU A 4 -15.90 -1.44 -3.43
CA LEU A 4 -14.92 -0.71 -4.23
C LEU A 4 -13.50 -0.86 -3.66
N HIS A 5 -13.40 -1.16 -2.36
CA HIS A 5 -12.15 -1.26 -1.63
C HIS A 5 -11.20 -2.35 -2.18
N PRO A 6 -11.61 -3.62 -2.39
CA PRO A 6 -10.77 -4.62 -3.06
C PRO A 6 -10.25 -4.20 -4.43
N ILE A 7 -11.00 -3.44 -5.22
CA ILE A 7 -10.54 -2.96 -6.54
C ILE A 7 -9.52 -1.84 -6.36
N ALA A 8 -9.79 -0.91 -5.43
CA ALA A 8 -8.96 0.25 -5.15
C ALA A 8 -7.55 -0.11 -4.63
N ILE A 9 -7.38 -1.29 -4.00
CA ILE A 9 -6.10 -1.69 -3.39
C ILE A 9 -5.12 -2.38 -4.35
N HIS A 10 -5.55 -2.88 -5.51
CA HIS A 10 -4.63 -3.57 -6.43
C HIS A 10 -3.64 -2.59 -7.09
N VAL A 11 -4.13 -1.41 -7.45
CA VAL A 11 -3.34 -0.35 -8.08
C VAL A 11 -2.14 0.08 -7.21
N PRO A 12 -2.31 0.45 -5.92
CA PRO A 12 -1.17 0.81 -5.08
C PRO A 12 -0.19 -0.34 -4.84
N ILE A 13 -0.67 -1.59 -4.74
CA ILE A 13 0.20 -2.76 -4.57
C ILE A 13 1.18 -2.89 -5.74
N VAL A 14 0.66 -2.82 -6.97
CA VAL A 14 1.47 -2.93 -8.17
C VAL A 14 2.41 -1.73 -8.29
N LEU A 15 1.89 -0.50 -8.13
CA LEU A 15 2.69 0.72 -8.32
C LEU A 15 3.84 0.87 -7.32
N LEU A 16 3.62 0.55 -6.04
CA LEU A 16 4.67 0.64 -5.02
C LEU A 16 5.71 -0.47 -5.18
N THR A 17 5.29 -1.67 -5.58
CA THR A 17 6.22 -2.77 -5.89
C THR A 17 7.07 -2.43 -7.11
N VAL A 18 6.45 -1.96 -8.20
CA VAL A 18 7.15 -1.53 -9.41
C VAL A 18 8.07 -0.33 -9.13
N GLY A 19 7.63 0.62 -8.30
CA GLY A 19 8.45 1.76 -7.88
C GLY A 19 9.75 1.32 -7.21
N LEU A 20 9.68 0.37 -6.26
CA LEU A 20 10.86 -0.21 -5.61
C LEU A 20 11.78 -0.93 -6.60
N LEU A 21 11.22 -1.69 -7.55
CA LEU A 21 12.00 -2.37 -8.58
C LEU A 21 12.72 -1.38 -9.49
N LEU A 22 12.04 -0.34 -9.95
CA LEU A 22 12.61 0.73 -10.77
C LEU A 22 13.72 1.47 -10.02
N ASP A 23 13.51 1.82 -8.76
CA ASP A 23 14.55 2.45 -7.93
C ASP A 23 15.79 1.56 -7.79
N THR A 24 15.58 0.26 -7.57
CA THR A 24 16.65 -0.73 -7.48
C THR A 24 17.41 -0.82 -8.81
N LEU A 25 16.70 -0.88 -9.94
CA LEU A 25 17.30 -0.88 -11.28
C LEU A 25 18.06 0.43 -11.57
N GLY A 26 17.55 1.58 -11.12
CA GLY A 26 18.22 2.87 -11.26
C GLY A 26 19.56 2.90 -10.55
N VAL A 27 19.63 2.34 -9.35
CA VAL A 27 20.88 2.22 -8.59
C VAL A 27 21.84 1.22 -9.24
N LEU A 28 21.37 0.03 -9.62
CA LEU A 28 22.21 -1.02 -10.22
C LEU A 28 22.76 -0.63 -11.59
N LEU A 29 21.92 -0.03 -12.44
CA LEU A 29 22.26 0.36 -13.81
C LEU A 29 22.85 1.78 -13.90
N LYS A 30 22.86 2.53 -12.78
CA LYS A 30 23.31 3.93 -12.70
C LYS A 30 22.61 4.84 -13.72
N LYS A 31 21.30 4.65 -13.92
CA LYS A 31 20.50 5.47 -14.85
C LYS A 31 19.37 6.19 -14.12
N ASP A 32 19.43 7.52 -14.13
CA ASP A 32 18.51 8.39 -13.39
C ASP A 32 17.04 8.29 -13.89
N HIS A 33 16.80 7.86 -15.13
CA HIS A 33 15.43 7.71 -15.64
C HIS A 33 14.63 6.63 -14.91
N TYR A 34 15.28 5.56 -14.41
CA TYR A 34 14.58 4.55 -13.62
C TYR A 34 14.17 5.11 -12.26
N GLU A 35 15.02 5.91 -11.61
CA GLU A 35 14.67 6.60 -10.36
C GLU A 35 13.51 7.58 -10.58
N TRP A 36 13.49 8.27 -11.73
CA TRP A 36 12.37 9.14 -12.10
C TRP A 36 11.05 8.37 -12.26
N PHE A 37 11.02 7.29 -13.04
CA PHE A 37 9.80 6.46 -13.16
C PHE A 37 9.43 5.78 -11.83
N GLY A 38 10.42 5.42 -11.01
CA GLY A 38 10.22 4.94 -9.64
C GLY A 38 9.51 5.98 -8.77
N SER A 39 9.90 7.25 -8.89
CA SER A 39 9.27 8.39 -8.19
C SER A 39 7.81 8.58 -8.58
N LEU A 40 7.49 8.49 -9.87
CA LEU A 40 6.13 8.63 -10.39
C LEU A 40 5.25 7.48 -9.92
N SER A 41 5.77 6.25 -10.01
CA SER A 41 5.10 5.05 -9.54
C SER A 41 4.81 5.12 -8.04
N GLN A 42 5.79 5.58 -7.25
CA GLN A 42 5.59 5.77 -5.82
C GLN A 42 4.54 6.84 -5.52
N ALA A 43 4.60 8.01 -6.17
CA ALA A 43 3.64 9.08 -5.95
C ALA A 43 2.20 8.62 -6.26
N ALA A 44 2.01 7.98 -7.42
CA ALA A 44 0.71 7.42 -7.80
C ALA A 44 0.26 6.29 -6.86
N GLY A 45 1.18 5.43 -6.43
CA GLY A 45 0.93 4.37 -5.46
C GLY A 45 0.50 4.92 -4.09
N THR A 46 1.14 5.98 -3.58
CA THR A 46 0.76 6.63 -2.32
C THR A 46 -0.63 7.26 -2.40
N VAL A 47 -0.98 7.89 -3.53
CA VAL A 47 -2.35 8.40 -3.75
C VAL A 47 -3.35 7.24 -3.80
N GLY A 48 -3.02 6.14 -4.49
CA GLY A 48 -3.83 4.94 -4.51
C GLY A 48 -4.05 4.33 -3.12
N LEU A 49 -3.02 4.29 -2.27
CA LEU A 49 -3.15 3.85 -0.88
C LEU A 49 -4.11 4.74 -0.09
N ALA A 50 -4.03 6.06 -0.25
CA ALA A 50 -4.92 6.99 0.44
C ALA A 50 -6.39 6.72 0.05
N ILE A 51 -6.67 6.51 -1.24
CA ILE A 51 -8.00 6.12 -1.73
C ILE A 51 -8.41 4.76 -1.15
N GLY A 52 -7.50 3.79 -1.11
CA GLY A 52 -7.73 2.47 -0.51
C GLY A 52 -8.12 2.55 0.96
N VAL A 53 -7.38 3.33 1.77
CA VAL A 53 -7.68 3.56 3.19
C VAL A 53 -9.04 4.23 3.35
N LEU A 54 -9.32 5.30 2.61
CA LEU A 54 -10.61 6.01 2.70
C LEU A 54 -11.79 5.09 2.35
N THR A 55 -11.69 4.34 1.26
CA THR A 55 -12.75 3.39 0.85
C THR A 55 -12.92 2.25 1.84
N GLY A 56 -11.83 1.77 2.48
CA GLY A 56 -11.89 0.75 3.53
C GLY A 56 -12.59 1.24 4.79
N LEU A 57 -12.27 2.46 5.23
CA LEU A 57 -12.92 3.09 6.38
C LEU A 57 -14.42 3.31 6.15
N LEU A 58 -14.81 3.72 4.93
CA LEU A 58 -16.22 3.84 4.54
C LEU A 58 -16.94 2.49 4.52
N ALA A 59 -16.26 1.41 4.13
CA ALA A 59 -16.85 0.07 4.10
C ALA A 59 -17.00 -0.54 5.50
N LYS A 60 -16.08 -0.22 6.44
CA LYS A 60 -16.02 -0.83 7.78
C LYS A 60 -17.33 -0.69 8.58
N SER A 61 -18.05 0.43 8.44
CA SER A 61 -19.30 0.68 9.17
C SER A 61 -20.46 -0.23 8.76
N GLY A 62 -20.40 -0.83 7.57
CA GLY A 62 -21.47 -1.66 7.02
C GLY A 62 -21.25 -3.17 7.16
N VAL A 63 -20.15 -3.62 7.78
CA VAL A 63 -19.78 -5.04 7.83
C VAL A 63 -19.97 -5.60 9.24
N THR A 64 -20.66 -6.73 9.34
CA THR A 64 -20.67 -7.57 10.55
C THR A 64 -19.69 -8.72 10.37
N VAL A 65 -18.80 -8.93 11.35
CA VAL A 65 -17.74 -9.96 11.31
C VAL A 65 -17.74 -10.75 12.62
N SER A 66 -17.38 -12.03 12.55
CA SER A 66 -17.11 -12.87 13.72
C SER A 66 -16.02 -12.27 14.63
N ALA A 67 -15.94 -12.71 15.89
CA ALA A 67 -14.93 -12.22 16.83
C ALA A 67 -13.49 -12.43 16.31
N GLU A 68 -13.21 -13.59 15.70
CA GLU A 68 -11.91 -13.87 15.09
C GLU A 68 -11.64 -12.95 13.89
N GLY A 69 -12.63 -12.76 13.00
CA GLY A 69 -12.47 -11.88 11.85
C GLY A 69 -12.35 -10.40 12.23
N LYS A 70 -12.90 -9.95 13.37
CA LYS A 70 -12.65 -8.60 13.92
C LYS A 70 -11.17 -8.38 14.23
N SER A 71 -10.49 -9.37 14.82
CA SER A 71 -9.04 -9.27 15.09
C SER A 71 -8.24 -9.13 13.78
N PHE A 72 -8.59 -9.91 12.75
CA PHE A 72 -7.97 -9.78 11.42
C PHE A 72 -8.25 -8.41 10.78
N LEU A 73 -9.45 -7.86 10.96
CA LEU A 73 -9.84 -6.55 10.46
C LEU A 73 -9.04 -5.43 11.12
N GLU A 74 -8.87 -5.50 12.44
CA GLU A 74 -8.06 -4.54 13.20
C GLU A 74 -6.59 -4.59 12.78
N ILE A 75 -6.01 -5.78 12.61
CA ILE A 75 -4.63 -5.93 12.13
C ILE A 75 -4.48 -5.37 10.72
N HIS A 76 -5.40 -5.71 9.80
CA HIS A 76 -5.40 -5.19 8.44
C HIS A 76 -5.44 -3.65 8.42
N GLU A 77 -6.31 -3.05 9.21
CA GLU A 77 -6.46 -1.60 9.32
C GLU A 77 -5.22 -0.92 9.91
N GLN A 78 -4.64 -1.48 10.98
CA GLN A 78 -3.40 -0.98 11.57
C GLN A 78 -2.25 -1.02 10.56
N ILE A 79 -2.10 -2.12 9.83
CA ILE A 79 -1.10 -2.24 8.77
C ILE A 79 -1.35 -1.18 7.70
N ALA A 80 -2.60 -0.95 7.28
CA ALA A 80 -2.94 0.05 6.28
C ALA A 80 -2.52 1.47 6.72
N PHE A 81 -2.75 1.84 7.98
CA PHE A 81 -2.29 3.13 8.53
C PHE A 81 -0.77 3.26 8.59
N VAL A 82 -0.06 2.20 8.98
CA VAL A 82 1.41 2.19 8.97
C VAL A 82 1.95 2.34 7.55
N VAL A 83 1.37 1.62 6.60
CA VAL A 83 1.78 1.61 5.18
C VAL A 83 1.56 2.98 4.54
N ILE A 84 0.39 3.62 4.72
CA ILE A 84 0.17 4.97 4.17
C ILE A 84 1.08 6.02 4.82
N ALA A 85 1.35 5.91 6.13
CA ALA A 85 2.27 6.81 6.82
C ALA A 85 3.70 6.67 6.26
N LEU A 86 4.21 5.44 6.15
CA LEU A 86 5.54 5.16 5.59
C LEU A 86 5.65 5.59 4.12
N ALA A 87 4.65 5.28 3.30
CA ALA A 87 4.63 5.67 1.88
C ALA A 87 4.64 7.19 1.73
N SER A 88 3.87 7.90 2.56
CA SER A 88 3.84 9.37 2.58
C SER A 88 5.17 9.96 3.04
N SER A 89 5.77 9.42 4.10
CA SER A 89 7.09 9.87 4.59
C SER A 89 8.19 9.68 3.55
N LEU A 90 8.24 8.51 2.88
CA LEU A 90 9.21 8.25 1.81
C LEU A 90 8.99 9.16 0.59
N LEU A 91 7.74 9.44 0.23
CA LEU A 91 7.41 10.37 -0.85
C LEU A 91 7.83 11.80 -0.50
N LEU A 92 7.54 12.28 0.71
CA LEU A 92 7.97 13.61 1.18
C LEU A 92 9.49 13.74 1.20
N TRP A 93 10.19 12.71 1.67
CA TRP A 93 11.66 12.69 1.63
C TRP A 93 12.19 12.70 0.19
N ARG A 94 11.52 12.01 -0.73
CA ARG A 94 11.89 12.06 -2.15
C ARG A 94 11.59 13.42 -2.79
N ILE A 95 10.48 14.07 -2.44
CA ILE A 95 10.16 15.44 -2.86
C ILE A 95 11.24 16.42 -2.39
N SER A 96 11.70 16.31 -1.15
CA SER A 96 12.81 17.15 -0.64
C SER A 96 14.14 16.93 -1.37
N ASN A 97 14.25 15.83 -2.13
CA ASN A 97 15.38 15.48 -2.99
C ASN A 97 15.05 15.61 -4.49
N ARG A 98 14.10 16.49 -4.85
CA ARG A 98 13.70 16.79 -6.25
C ARG A 98 13.21 15.55 -7.00
N MET A 99 12.43 14.71 -6.34
CA MET A 99 11.88 13.46 -6.89
C MET A 99 12.92 12.40 -7.25
N LEU A 100 14.15 12.51 -6.73
CA LEU A 100 15.21 11.51 -6.89
C LEU A 100 15.51 10.81 -5.56
N LEU A 101 16.24 9.69 -5.62
CA LEU A 101 16.71 9.04 -4.40
C LEU A 101 17.71 9.94 -3.64
N PRO A 102 17.63 10.02 -2.30
CA PRO A 102 18.60 10.75 -1.49
C PRO A 102 19.98 10.08 -1.61
N ARG A 103 20.88 10.65 -2.44
CA ARG A 103 22.17 10.01 -2.84
C ARG A 103 22.97 9.44 -1.67
N LYS A 104 23.10 10.19 -0.57
CA LYS A 104 23.82 9.78 0.66
C LYS A 104 23.13 8.63 1.41
N TYR A 105 21.82 8.52 1.31
CA TYR A 105 20.99 7.60 2.10
C TYR A 105 20.24 6.59 1.22
N ARG A 106 20.73 6.32 0.00
CA ARG A 106 20.09 5.41 -0.97
C ARG A 106 19.78 4.04 -0.39
N ALA A 107 20.74 3.42 0.28
CA ALA A 107 20.55 2.11 0.90
C ALA A 107 19.44 2.12 1.96
N MET A 108 19.45 3.13 2.84
CA MET A 108 18.41 3.31 3.85
C MET A 108 17.02 3.51 3.22
N TYR A 109 16.94 4.35 2.18
CA TYR A 109 15.70 4.58 1.45
C TYR A 109 15.14 3.29 0.84
N LEU A 110 15.99 2.50 0.17
CA LEU A 110 15.59 1.23 -0.43
C LEU A 110 15.18 0.19 0.61
N LEU A 111 15.89 0.09 1.74
CA LEU A 111 15.53 -0.81 2.84
C LEU A 111 14.17 -0.46 3.45
N VAL A 112 13.90 0.82 3.70
CA VAL A 112 12.59 1.28 4.21
C VAL A 112 11.49 1.08 3.16
N SER A 113 11.80 1.26 1.87
CA SER A 113 10.87 0.98 0.76
C SER A 113 10.56 -0.52 0.63
N LEU A 114 11.55 -1.38 0.85
CA LEU A 114 11.36 -2.83 0.92
C LEU A 114 10.47 -3.23 2.10
N LEU A 115 10.70 -2.64 3.28
CA LEU A 115 9.84 -2.83 4.44
C LEU A 115 8.40 -2.38 4.17
N LEU A 116 8.21 -1.20 3.54
CA LEU A 116 6.91 -0.70 3.11
C LEU A 116 6.19 -1.72 2.23
N VAL A 117 6.87 -2.25 1.20
CA VAL A 117 6.29 -3.24 0.28
C VAL A 117 5.95 -4.53 1.03
N GLY A 118 6.84 -5.02 1.92
CA GLY A 118 6.58 -6.21 2.73
C GLY A 118 5.36 -6.06 3.65
N LEU A 119 5.24 -4.92 4.34
CA LEU A 119 4.07 -4.60 5.17
C LEU A 119 2.79 -4.50 4.34
N MET A 120 2.86 -3.86 3.17
CA MET A 120 1.73 -3.74 2.26
C MET A 120 1.22 -5.11 1.78
N TRP A 121 2.12 -6.02 1.37
CA TRP A 121 1.74 -7.39 1.00
C TRP A 121 1.18 -8.18 2.18
N THR A 122 1.71 -7.97 3.39
CA THR A 122 1.16 -8.55 4.62
C THR A 122 -0.27 -8.03 4.86
N GLY A 123 -0.50 -6.72 4.71
CA GLY A 123 -1.85 -6.14 4.80
C GLY A 123 -2.80 -6.70 3.75
N ALA A 124 -2.33 -6.91 2.53
CA ALA A 124 -3.09 -7.54 1.45
C ALA A 124 -3.49 -8.98 1.80
N TRP A 125 -2.61 -9.76 2.45
CA TRP A 125 -2.92 -11.10 2.95
C TRP A 125 -4.06 -11.08 3.98
N TYR A 126 -3.97 -10.23 5.01
CA TYR A 126 -5.05 -10.08 5.99
C TYR A 126 -6.36 -9.62 5.33
N GLY A 127 -6.28 -8.74 4.34
CA GLY A 127 -7.43 -8.31 3.53
C GLY A 127 -8.07 -9.47 2.75
N GLY A 128 -7.25 -10.34 2.17
CA GLY A 128 -7.69 -11.57 1.51
C GLY A 128 -8.39 -12.54 2.46
N GLU A 129 -7.81 -12.79 3.64
CA GLU A 129 -8.42 -13.64 4.67
C GLU A 129 -9.79 -13.11 5.12
N LEU A 130 -9.94 -11.79 5.27
CA LEU A 130 -11.24 -11.18 5.58
C LEU A 130 -12.30 -11.55 4.54
N VAL A 131 -11.96 -11.49 3.26
CA VAL A 131 -12.88 -11.80 2.16
C VAL A 131 -13.14 -13.31 2.05
N PHE A 132 -12.09 -14.12 1.95
CA PHE A 132 -12.19 -15.53 1.60
C PHE A 132 -12.52 -16.44 2.79
N ARG A 133 -11.98 -16.15 3.97
CA ARG A 133 -12.20 -16.97 5.17
C ARG A 133 -13.36 -16.45 6.00
N PHE A 134 -13.49 -15.13 6.14
CA PHE A 134 -14.50 -14.51 7.01
C PHE A 134 -15.71 -13.93 6.25
N GLY A 135 -15.73 -14.01 4.91
CA GLY A 135 -16.88 -13.59 4.09
C GLY A 135 -17.13 -12.08 4.08
N VAL A 136 -16.17 -11.28 4.54
CA VAL A 136 -16.28 -9.82 4.61
C VAL A 136 -16.46 -9.26 3.20
N GLY A 137 -17.56 -8.56 3.01
CA GLY A 137 -17.84 -7.88 1.75
C GLY A 137 -18.35 -8.76 0.60
N VAL A 138 -18.63 -10.03 0.87
CA VAL A 138 -19.27 -10.98 -0.07
C VAL A 138 -20.71 -11.28 0.34
N GLN A 139 -21.04 -11.19 1.64
CA GLN A 139 -22.42 -11.35 2.10
C GLN A 139 -23.23 -10.08 1.82
N THR A 140 -23.99 -10.07 0.72
CA THR A 140 -25.23 -9.29 0.67
C THR A 140 -26.14 -9.79 1.78
N GLN A 141 -26.48 -8.92 2.74
CA GLN A 141 -27.58 -9.20 3.65
C GLN A 141 -28.82 -9.51 2.80
N LEU A 142 -29.25 -10.77 2.77
CA LEU A 142 -30.60 -11.12 2.37
C LEU A 142 -31.49 -10.70 3.54
N HIS A 143 -32.02 -9.49 3.47
CA HIS A 143 -33.20 -9.05 4.20
C HIS A 143 -34.28 -8.67 3.19
#